data_AF-A0A067CNH4-F1
#
_entry.id   AF-A0A067CNH4-F1
#
_cell.length_a   1.000
_cell.length_b   1.000
_cell.length_c   1.000
_cell.angle_alpha   90.00
_cell.angle_beta   90.00
_cell.angle_gamma   90.00
#
_symmetry.space_group_name_H-M   'P 1'
#
loop_
_entity.id
_entity.type
_entity.pdbx_description
1 polymer ?
#
loop_
_entity_poly.entity_id
_entity_poly.type
_entity_poly.pdbx_seq_one_letter_code
_entity_poly.pdbx_strand_id
1 'polypeptide(L)'
;MEWQIPTIRALKRQPQVDEAQRILERIASYVLPIMSKRQYRVQQLLEFFPKNANLLGMNVNHGWKIYVRLRPAARPTSFLPFEDLLGTMLHELVHMKIGPHNAAFYKLLDELTSEMETLMAQGLIGGLASLARSSKTLAKDMCVALYSVRKYI
;
A
#
# COMPACT_ATOMS: atom_id res chain seq x y z
N MET A 1 -4.54 23.41 -0.01
CA MET A 1 -4.14 22.57 1.14
C MET A 1 -3.44 21.36 0.56
N GLU A 2 -2.15 21.18 0.85
CA GLU A 2 -1.35 20.09 0.27
C GLU A 2 -1.73 18.76 0.94
N TRP A 3 -1.95 17.72 0.13
CA TRP A 3 -2.25 16.38 0.62
C TRP A 3 -0.93 15.63 0.79
N GLN A 4 -0.64 15.21 2.02
CA GLN A 4 0.57 14.46 2.36
C GLN A 4 0.30 13.52 3.53
N ILE A 5 1.18 12.53 3.71
CA ILE A 5 1.29 11.73 4.93
C ILE A 5 2.43 12.33 5.76
N PRO A 6 2.16 13.01 6.88
CA PRO A 6 3.18 13.75 7.63
C PRO A 6 4.34 12.91 8.16
N THR A 7 4.09 11.65 8.50
CA THR A 7 5.12 10.75 9.04
C THR A 7 5.18 9.47 8.25
N ILE A 8 6.33 9.23 7.60
CA ILE A 8 6.63 7.99 6.88
C ILE A 8 7.93 7.42 7.45
N ARG A 9 7.91 6.20 8.01
CA ARG A 9 9.11 5.63 8.67
C ARG A 9 9.28 4.13 8.47
N ALA A 10 10.46 3.73 7.99
CA ALA A 10 10.94 2.36 7.99
C ALA A 10 11.51 1.91 9.35
N LEU A 11 11.69 0.60 9.54
CA LEU A 11 12.29 0.01 10.74
C LEU A 11 13.82 0.21 10.75
N LYS A 12 14.30 1.05 11.68
CA LYS A 12 15.73 1.43 11.80
C LYS A 12 16.72 0.27 12.02
N ARG A 13 16.27 -0.88 12.53
CA ARG A 13 17.13 -2.02 12.87
C ARG A 13 17.05 -3.17 11.86
N GLN A 14 16.35 -2.98 10.75
CA GLN A 14 16.27 -3.96 9.67
C GLN A 14 17.34 -3.69 8.60
N PRO A 15 17.79 -4.69 7.83
CA PRO A 15 18.74 -4.46 6.73
C PRO A 15 18.11 -3.61 5.63
N GLN A 16 18.91 -2.82 4.90
CA GLN A 16 18.42 -1.99 3.77
C GLN A 16 17.33 -0.99 4.18
N VAL A 17 17.54 -0.26 5.29
CA VAL A 17 16.56 0.74 5.80
C VAL A 17 16.25 1.83 4.77
N ASP A 18 17.24 2.29 4.03
CA ASP A 18 17.06 3.37 3.04
C ASP A 18 16.15 2.92 1.88
N GLU A 19 16.27 1.66 1.46
CA GLU A 19 15.39 1.08 0.44
C GLU A 19 13.97 0.91 0.98
N ALA A 20 13.83 0.41 2.21
CA ALA A 20 12.53 0.31 2.88
C ALA A 20 11.83 1.68 2.99
N GLN A 21 12.58 2.73 3.32
CA GLN A 21 12.07 4.10 3.39
C GLN A 21 11.59 4.59 2.02
N ARG A 22 12.39 4.39 0.96
CA ARG A 22 12.00 4.74 -0.42
C ARG A 22 10.75 3.98 -0.88
N ILE A 23 10.61 2.72 -0.49
CA ILE A 23 9.41 1.93 -0.80
C ILE A 23 8.18 2.55 -0.14
N LEU A 24 8.23 2.92 1.14
CA LEU A 24 7.10 3.56 1.83
C LEU A 24 6.75 4.92 1.21
N GLU A 25 7.74 5.74 0.88
CA GLU A 25 7.54 7.03 0.21
C GLU A 25 6.90 6.83 -1.17
N ARG A 26 7.34 5.80 -1.90
CA ARG A 26 6.73 5.41 -3.17
C ARG A 26 5.28 4.98 -2.98
N ILE A 27 4.96 4.10 -2.01
CA ILE A 27 3.58 3.72 -1.68
C ILE A 27 2.74 4.98 -1.41
N ALA A 28 3.23 5.88 -0.56
CA ALA A 28 2.55 7.13 -0.22
C ALA A 28 2.22 7.95 -1.48
N SER A 29 3.21 8.21 -2.34
CA SER A 29 3.02 8.98 -3.58
C SER A 29 1.95 8.38 -4.51
N TYR A 30 1.83 7.06 -4.57
CA TYR A 30 0.81 6.38 -5.38
C TYR A 30 -0.60 6.58 -4.82
N VAL A 31 -0.76 6.53 -3.49
CA VAL A 31 -2.09 6.63 -2.86
C VAL A 31 -2.55 8.07 -2.61
N LEU A 32 -1.67 9.07 -2.70
CA LEU A 32 -2.02 10.48 -2.48
C LEU A 32 -3.19 10.98 -3.36
N PRO A 33 -3.27 10.67 -4.68
CA PRO A 33 -4.41 11.10 -5.49
C PRO A 33 -5.74 10.49 -5.03
N ILE A 34 -5.75 9.21 -4.65
CA ILE A 34 -6.94 8.54 -4.09
C ILE A 34 -7.32 9.19 -2.76
N MET A 35 -6.34 9.41 -1.88
CA MET A 35 -6.55 10.05 -0.59
C MET A 35 -7.14 11.46 -0.75
N SER A 36 -6.61 12.24 -1.68
CA SER A 36 -7.11 13.58 -2.01
C SER A 36 -8.55 13.55 -2.50
N LYS A 37 -8.83 12.72 -3.52
CA LYS A 37 -10.15 12.56 -4.13
C LYS A 37 -11.20 12.12 -3.12
N ARG A 38 -10.86 11.19 -2.22
CA ARG A 38 -11.78 10.59 -1.23
C ARG A 38 -11.73 11.26 0.14
N GLN A 39 -10.93 12.31 0.27
CA GLN A 39 -10.70 13.05 1.50
C GLN A 39 -10.20 12.18 2.68
N TYR A 40 -9.38 11.17 2.39
CA TYR A 40 -8.79 10.28 3.40
C TYR A 40 -7.52 10.90 3.98
N ARG A 41 -7.50 11.06 5.31
CA ARG A 41 -6.34 11.58 6.04
C ARG A 41 -5.61 10.44 6.74
N VAL A 42 -4.38 10.18 6.30
CA VAL A 42 -3.45 9.26 6.98
C VAL A 42 -2.36 10.08 7.65
N GLN A 43 -2.19 9.93 8.96
CA GLN A 43 -1.21 10.71 9.73
C GLN A 43 0.17 10.05 9.73
N GLN A 44 0.20 8.71 9.78
CA GLN A 44 1.44 7.94 9.84
C GLN A 44 1.36 6.71 8.93
N LEU A 45 2.37 6.52 8.09
CA LEU A 45 2.62 5.30 7.32
C LEU A 45 3.93 4.67 7.80
N LEU A 46 3.87 3.48 8.37
CA LEU A 46 4.99 2.90 9.10
C LEU A 46 5.28 1.47 8.62
N GLU A 47 6.55 1.09 8.52
CA GLU A 47 6.92 -0.31 8.41
C GLU A 47 6.70 -1.02 9.75
N PHE A 48 6.24 -2.27 9.70
CA PHE A 48 6.28 -3.18 10.84
C PHE A 48 6.72 -4.59 10.46
N PHE A 49 7.07 -5.39 11.47
CA PHE A 49 7.46 -6.79 11.29
C PHE A 49 6.92 -7.64 12.46
N PRO A 50 5.60 -7.89 12.49
CA PRO A 50 4.97 -8.62 13.58
C PRO A 50 5.39 -10.11 13.61
N LYS A 51 5.20 -10.78 14.75
CA LYS A 51 5.45 -12.23 14.87
C LYS A 51 4.50 -13.06 14.01
N ASN A 52 3.25 -12.61 13.86
CA ASN A 52 2.31 -13.25 12.94
C ASN A 52 2.77 -13.02 11.49
N ALA A 53 3.14 -14.09 10.82
CA ALA A 53 3.64 -14.06 9.45
C ALA A 53 2.58 -13.60 8.43
N ASN A 54 1.30 -13.85 8.72
CA ASN A 54 0.19 -13.53 7.82
C ASN A 54 -0.30 -12.07 7.97
N LEU A 55 0.16 -11.35 9.00
CA LEU A 55 -0.22 -9.95 9.20
C LEU A 55 0.63 -9.06 8.28
N LEU A 56 0.01 -8.64 7.16
CA LEU A 56 0.64 -7.82 6.12
C LEU A 56 0.40 -6.32 6.29
N GLY A 57 -0.73 -5.92 6.87
CA GLY A 57 -1.08 -4.53 7.12
C GLY A 57 -1.90 -4.36 8.40
N MET A 58 -2.01 -3.12 8.88
CA MET A 58 -2.91 -2.78 9.98
C MET A 58 -3.25 -1.29 10.00
N ASN A 59 -4.53 -0.96 9.93
CA ASN A 59 -5.06 0.39 10.15
C ASN A 59 -5.47 0.59 11.61
N VAL A 60 -4.92 1.60 12.25
CA VAL A 60 -5.25 2.02 13.62
C VAL A 60 -6.02 3.33 13.58
N ASN A 61 -7.17 3.36 14.24
CA ASN A 61 -8.05 4.53 14.39
C ASN A 61 -8.34 5.24 13.06
N HIS A 62 -8.76 4.48 12.06
CA HIS A 62 -9.22 4.99 10.77
C HIS A 62 -8.25 5.98 10.09
N GLY A 63 -6.96 5.62 10.01
CA GLY A 63 -5.91 6.41 9.36
C GLY A 63 -5.01 7.19 10.31
N TRP A 64 -5.17 7.08 11.63
CA TRP A 64 -4.17 7.64 12.56
C TRP A 64 -2.79 6.99 12.32
N LYS A 65 -2.75 5.67 12.19
CA LYS A 65 -1.55 4.96 11.74
C LYS A 65 -1.95 3.85 10.81
N ILE A 66 -1.18 3.69 9.74
CA ILE A 66 -1.23 2.52 8.88
C ILE A 66 0.14 1.86 8.92
N TYR A 67 0.14 0.57 9.24
CA TYR A 67 1.32 -0.27 9.16
C TYR A 67 1.30 -1.10 7.89
N VAL A 68 2.46 -1.26 7.26
CA VAL A 68 2.66 -2.16 6.12
C VAL A 68 3.90 -3.01 6.38
N ARG A 69 3.78 -4.33 6.18
CA ARG A 69 4.89 -5.27 6.23
C ARG A 69 5.58 -5.20 4.89
N LEU A 70 6.82 -4.71 4.87
CA LEU A 70 7.59 -4.63 3.62
C LEU A 70 8.30 -5.95 3.28
N ARG A 71 8.48 -6.84 4.26
CA ARG A 71 9.42 -7.96 4.19
C ARG A 71 8.71 -9.30 4.44
N PRO A 72 9.01 -10.35 3.65
CA PRO A 72 8.54 -11.70 3.94
C PRO A 72 8.99 -12.16 5.33
N ALA A 73 8.12 -12.84 6.08
CA ALA A 73 8.44 -13.32 7.42
C ALA A 73 9.63 -14.30 7.43
N ALA A 74 9.71 -15.16 6.42
CA ALA A 74 10.79 -16.15 6.27
C ALA A 74 12.11 -15.56 5.73
N ARG A 75 12.09 -14.36 5.15
CA ARG A 75 13.26 -13.74 4.50
C ARG A 75 13.29 -12.22 4.69
N PRO A 76 13.63 -11.74 5.91
CA PRO A 76 13.61 -10.31 6.25
C PRO A 76 14.67 -9.48 5.50
N THR A 77 15.62 -10.12 4.83
CA THR A 77 16.64 -9.47 3.99
C THR A 77 16.12 -9.08 2.60
N SER A 78 14.89 -9.46 2.24
CA SER A 78 14.26 -9.13 0.95
C SER A 78 12.95 -8.35 1.16
N PHE A 79 12.47 -7.72 0.10
CA PHE A 79 11.18 -7.02 0.09
C PHE A 79 10.11 -7.82 -0.67
N LEU A 80 8.86 -7.62 -0.27
CA LEU A 80 7.71 -8.08 -1.04
C LEU A 80 7.61 -7.27 -2.36
N PRO A 81 7.02 -7.85 -3.42
CA PRO A 81 6.71 -7.12 -4.65
C PRO A 81 5.95 -5.82 -4.35
N PHE A 82 6.25 -4.76 -5.09
CA PHE A 82 5.67 -3.44 -4.84
C PHE A 82 4.14 -3.47 -4.99
N GLU A 83 3.64 -4.28 -5.90
CA GLU A 83 2.22 -4.48 -6.17
C GLU A 83 1.48 -5.08 -4.96
N ASP A 84 2.10 -6.05 -4.26
CA ASP A 84 1.56 -6.62 -3.02
C ASP A 84 1.50 -5.59 -1.89
N LEU A 85 2.53 -4.74 -1.81
CA LEU A 85 2.60 -3.67 -0.81
C LEU A 85 1.55 -2.59 -1.07
N LEU A 86 1.38 -2.19 -2.33
CA LEU A 86 0.37 -1.23 -2.74
C LEU A 86 -1.04 -1.79 -2.53
N GLY A 87 -1.28 -3.07 -2.87
CA GLY A 87 -2.55 -3.75 -2.60
C GLY A 87 -2.87 -3.80 -1.10
N THR A 88 -1.87 -4.07 -0.26
CA THR A 88 -2.01 -4.00 1.20
C THR A 88 -2.37 -2.58 1.65
N MET A 89 -1.70 -1.55 1.13
CA MET A 89 -2.05 -0.17 1.47
C MET A 89 -3.49 0.20 1.08
N LEU A 90 -3.96 -0.21 -0.10
CA LEU A 90 -5.35 0.01 -0.53
C LEU A 90 -6.35 -0.69 0.40
N HIS A 91 -6.06 -1.94 0.81
CA HIS A 91 -6.84 -2.66 1.82
C HIS A 91 -6.94 -1.86 3.12
N GLU A 92 -5.82 -1.36 3.64
CA GLU A 92 -5.83 -0.56 4.86
C GLU A 92 -6.59 0.76 4.71
N LEU A 93 -6.63 1.38 3.52
CA LEU A 93 -7.47 2.55 3.28
C LEU A 93 -8.97 2.22 3.37
N VAL A 94 -9.40 1.03 2.99
CA VAL A 94 -10.80 0.59 3.16
C VAL A 94 -11.20 0.57 4.64
N HIS A 95 -10.30 0.14 5.51
CA HIS A 95 -10.50 0.14 6.97
C HIS A 95 -10.72 1.53 7.60
N MET A 96 -10.50 2.62 6.85
CA MET A 96 -10.92 3.95 7.29
C MET A 96 -12.45 4.13 7.31
N LYS A 97 -13.19 3.29 6.59
CA LYS A 97 -14.66 3.34 6.49
C LYS A 97 -15.34 2.05 6.91
N ILE A 98 -14.74 0.90 6.61
CA ILE A 98 -15.36 -0.41 6.82
C ILE A 98 -14.41 -1.31 7.60
N GLY A 99 -14.78 -1.64 8.84
CA GLY A 99 -14.02 -2.56 9.69
C GLY A 99 -14.07 -4.01 9.23
N PRO A 100 -15.26 -4.65 9.15
CA PRO A 100 -15.35 -6.08 8.83
C PRO A 100 -15.14 -6.38 7.35
N HIS A 101 -14.45 -7.49 7.03
CA HIS A 101 -14.25 -8.00 5.67
C HIS A 101 -15.52 -8.63 5.07
N ASN A 102 -16.53 -7.81 4.84
CA ASN A 102 -17.81 -8.22 4.24
C ASN A 102 -17.90 -7.79 2.76
N ALA A 103 -19.06 -8.03 2.12
CA ALA A 103 -19.27 -7.65 0.72
C ALA A 103 -19.05 -6.15 0.45
N ALA A 104 -19.40 -5.27 1.39
CA ALA A 104 -19.18 -3.83 1.26
C ALA A 104 -17.69 -3.47 1.32
N PHE A 105 -16.92 -4.16 2.17
CA PHE A 105 -15.46 -4.03 2.21
C PHE A 105 -14.84 -4.36 0.86
N TYR A 106 -15.14 -5.53 0.30
CA TYR A 106 -14.55 -5.96 -0.96
C TYR A 106 -14.99 -5.09 -2.13
N LYS A 107 -16.25 -4.63 -2.15
CA LYS A 107 -16.72 -3.67 -3.14
C LYS A 107 -15.90 -2.36 -3.09
N LEU A 108 -15.68 -1.80 -1.91
CA LEU A 108 -14.88 -0.59 -1.77
C LEU A 108 -13.41 -0.84 -2.14
N LEU A 109 -12.86 -2.01 -1.80
CA LEU A 109 -11.52 -2.40 -2.22
C LEU A 109 -11.39 -2.47 -3.75
N ASP A 110 -12.39 -3.04 -4.44
CA ASP A 110 -12.44 -3.08 -5.90
C ASP A 110 -12.47 -1.67 -6.50
N GLU A 111 -13.28 -0.77 -5.94
CA GLU A 111 -13.33 0.63 -6.38
C GLU A 111 -11.97 1.34 -6.22
N LEU A 112 -11.31 1.20 -5.07
CA LEU A 112 -9.98 1.79 -4.84
C LEU A 112 -8.93 1.21 -5.79
N THR A 113 -9.03 -0.08 -6.07
CA THR A 113 -8.14 -0.78 -7.00
C THR A 113 -8.29 -0.26 -8.42
N SER A 114 -9.52 -0.20 -8.94
CA SER A 114 -9.77 0.30 -10.29
C SER A 114 -9.36 1.77 -10.45
N GLU A 115 -9.50 2.58 -9.39
CA GLU A 115 -8.98 3.94 -9.38
C GLU A 115 -7.45 3.97 -9.49
N MET A 116 -6.74 3.14 -8.72
CA MET A 116 -5.28 3.02 -8.79
C MET A 116 -4.82 2.56 -10.17
N GLU A 117 -5.43 1.51 -10.72
CA GLU A 117 -5.13 1.00 -12.08
C GLU A 117 -5.32 2.09 -13.15
N THR A 118 -6.38 2.90 -13.03
CA THR A 118 -6.65 4.02 -13.94
C THR A 118 -5.54 5.08 -13.84
N LEU A 119 -5.14 5.46 -12.63
CA LEU A 119 -4.08 6.44 -12.40
C LEU A 119 -2.73 5.97 -12.98
N MET A 120 -2.42 4.67 -12.83
CA MET A 120 -1.23 4.06 -13.40
C MET A 120 -1.30 4.01 -14.93
N ALA A 121 -2.44 3.62 -15.50
CA ALA A 121 -2.67 3.55 -16.95
C ALA A 121 -2.50 4.92 -17.63
N GLN A 122 -2.93 5.99 -16.96
CA GLN A 122 -2.82 7.37 -17.44
C GLN A 122 -1.43 7.98 -17.22
N GLY A 123 -0.50 7.27 -16.57
CA GLY A 123 0.83 7.79 -16.24
C GLY A 123 0.82 8.94 -15.24
N LEU A 124 -0.27 9.09 -14.47
CA LEU A 124 -0.45 10.19 -13.50
C LEU A 124 0.28 9.95 -12.17
N ILE A 125 0.74 8.72 -11.94
CA ILE A 125 1.52 8.33 -10.76
C ILE A 125 2.70 7.44 -11.19
N GLY A 126 3.83 7.56 -10.48
CA GLY A 126 5.05 6.79 -10.77
C GLY A 126 6.13 7.53 -11.57
N GLY A 127 6.41 8.79 -11.24
CA GLY A 127 7.34 9.66 -11.96
C GLY A 127 8.68 8.99 -12.36
N LEU A 128 8.97 9.05 -13.67
CA LEU A 128 10.24 9.04 -14.44
C LEU A 128 11.50 8.24 -14.00
N ALA A 129 11.54 7.56 -12.86
CA ALA A 129 12.76 6.93 -12.32
C ALA A 129 12.69 5.40 -12.16
N SER A 130 11.64 4.72 -12.62
CA SER A 130 11.62 3.24 -12.67
C SER A 130 11.59 2.75 -14.11
N LEU A 131 12.73 2.24 -14.57
CA LEU A 131 12.96 1.60 -15.85
C LEU A 131 11.88 0.56 -16.22
N ALA A 132 11.36 0.69 -17.45
CA ALA A 132 11.07 -0.39 -18.39
C ALA A 132 10.06 -1.50 -18.03
N ARG A 133 8.94 -1.20 -17.36
CA ARG A 133 7.73 -2.06 -17.47
C ARG A 133 6.53 -1.23 -17.93
N SER A 134 5.85 -1.69 -18.98
CA SER A 134 4.65 -1.04 -19.49
C SER A 134 3.59 -0.94 -18.40
N SER A 135 2.93 0.21 -18.30
CA SER A 135 1.81 0.43 -17.37
C SER A 135 0.72 -0.66 -17.45
N LYS A 136 0.53 -1.29 -18.62
CA LYS A 136 -0.37 -2.43 -18.81
C LYS A 136 0.03 -3.71 -18.05
N THR A 137 1.32 -3.93 -17.81
CA THR A 137 1.82 -5.10 -17.06
C THR A 137 1.60 -4.91 -15.56
N LEU A 138 1.88 -3.71 -15.05
CA LEU A 138 1.70 -3.38 -13.64
C LEU A 138 0.23 -3.46 -13.20
N ALA A 139 -0.72 -3.02 -14.03
CA ALA A 139 -2.15 -3.14 -13.73
C ALA A 139 -2.60 -4.61 -13.64
N LYS A 140 -2.13 -5.48 -14.54
CA LYS A 140 -2.41 -6.93 -14.48
C LYS A 140 -1.80 -7.58 -13.23
N ASP A 141 -0.58 -7.20 -12.88
CA ASP A 141 0.12 -7.73 -11.71
C ASP A 141 -0.53 -7.26 -10.39
N MET A 142 -1.11 -6.06 -10.34
CA MET A 142 -1.92 -5.59 -9.20
C MET A 142 -3.17 -6.43 -8.97
N CYS A 143 -3.87 -6.83 -10.04
CA CYS A 143 -5.04 -7.71 -9.93
C CYS A 143 -4.65 -9.04 -9.26
N VAL A 144 -3.50 -9.62 -9.64
CA VAL A 144 -2.94 -10.85 -9.05
C VAL A 144 -2.46 -10.64 -7.60
N ALA A 145 -1.81 -9.50 -7.32
CA ALA A 145 -1.36 -9.12 -5.98
C ALA A 145 -2.54 -9.03 -5.00
N LEU A 146 -3.68 -8.48 -5.43
CA LEU A 146 -4.88 -8.41 -4.61
C LEU A 146 -5.52 -9.78 -4.35
N TYR A 147 -5.43 -10.74 -5.28
CA TYR A 147 -5.78 -12.15 -4.98
C TYR A 147 -4.88 -12.74 -3.90
N SER A 148 -3.60 -12.35 -3.87
CA SER A 148 -2.66 -12.76 -2.82
C SER A 148 -3.05 -12.12 -1.48
N VAL A 149 -3.28 -10.80 -1.43
CA VAL A 149 -3.71 -10.10 -0.20
C VAL A 149 -5.04 -10.65 0.33
N ARG A 150 -6.02 -10.93 -0.53
CA ARG A 150 -7.30 -11.56 -0.15
C ARG A 150 -7.18 -12.95 0.48
N LYS A 151 -6.06 -13.65 0.29
CA LYS A 151 -5.84 -14.98 0.87
C LYS A 151 -5.26 -14.95 2.29
N TYR A 152 -4.74 -13.82 2.74
CA TYR A 152 -4.02 -13.72 4.02
C TYR A 152 -4.75 -12.88 5.07
N ILE A 153 -5.93 -12.32 4.76
CA ILE A 153 -6.72 -11.47 5.65
C ILE A 153 -8.22 -11.74 5.48
#